data_AF-A0A7V6I462-F1
#
_entry.id   AF-A0A7V6I462-F1
#
_cell.length_a   1.000
_cell.length_b   1.000
_cell.length_c   1.000
_cell.angle_alpha   90.00
_cell.angle_beta   90.00
_cell.angle_gamma   90.00
#
_symmetry.space_group_name_H-M   'P 1'
#
loop_
_entity.id
_entity.type
_entity.pdbx_description
1 polymer ?
#
loop_
_entity_poly.entity_id
_entity_poly.type
_entity_poly.pdbx_seq_one_letter_code
_entity_poly.pdbx_strand_id
1 'polypeptide(L)'
;MILFCSCSFNKLLDNELLVRLVKAADMAGADYEVVDDLCRIADKDTERLKRFDGATVVACYPRAVKSLFHKAGCSPKEAINIRKGTEEGDLGEWRDKIALSPGFLGIGSSLSKSREGKTKAGNFSESDLPAPVGDWIPWYPVIDYDRCYSCGRCMDYCLFGVYIIEDGKIKVENADHCKNNCPACSRVCPEKAIIFPKYPKSFINGGLIDEEPSVDIDELIKKRDLYKQLQARNQNRNRLV
;
A
#
# COMPACT_ATOMS: atom_id res chain seq x y z
N MET A 1 8.77 -15.91 10.64
CA MET A 1 9.55 -14.88 9.95
C MET A 1 8.75 -13.58 9.87
N ILE A 2 9.42 -12.43 10.03
CA ILE A 2 8.85 -11.08 9.88
C ILE A 2 9.38 -10.46 8.59
N LEU A 3 8.50 -9.87 7.78
CA LEU A 3 8.89 -9.13 6.58
C LEU A 3 8.71 -7.64 6.80
N PHE A 4 9.79 -6.87 6.71
CA PHE A 4 9.79 -5.42 6.80
C PHE A 4 9.91 -4.81 5.41
N CYS A 5 8.99 -3.93 5.03
CA CYS A 5 9.11 -3.12 3.82
C CYS A 5 9.68 -1.74 4.16
N SER A 6 10.68 -1.26 3.41
CA SER A 6 11.19 0.12 3.56
C SER A 6 10.51 1.14 2.64
N CYS A 7 9.73 0.69 1.65
CA CYS A 7 9.08 1.53 0.64
C CYS A 7 10.04 2.55 0.02
N SER A 8 11.23 2.08 -0.38
CA SER A 8 12.38 2.89 -0.76
C SER A 8 12.11 3.89 -1.89
N PHE A 9 11.14 3.62 -2.78
CA PHE A 9 10.77 4.52 -3.88
C PHE A 9 9.95 5.75 -3.45
N ASN A 10 9.02 5.60 -2.49
CA ASN A 10 8.06 6.67 -2.15
C ASN A 10 8.12 7.12 -0.69
N LYS A 11 8.87 6.41 0.16
CA LYS A 11 9.13 6.77 1.56
C LYS A 11 7.85 7.07 2.36
N LEU A 12 6.81 6.28 2.11
CA LEU A 12 5.47 6.44 2.70
C LEU A 12 5.36 5.85 4.10
N LEU A 13 6.33 5.03 4.50
CA LEU A 13 6.38 4.40 5.80
C LEU A 13 7.19 5.26 6.77
N ASP A 14 6.86 5.15 8.05
CA ASP A 14 7.63 5.78 9.10
C ASP A 14 8.96 5.02 9.29
N ASN A 15 10.05 5.60 8.79
CA ASN A 15 11.37 4.98 8.85
C ASN A 15 11.93 4.93 10.27
N GLU A 16 11.55 5.87 11.14
CA GLU A 16 12.00 5.86 12.52
C GLU A 16 11.35 4.70 13.28
N LEU A 17 10.03 4.54 13.11
CA LEU A 17 9.30 3.39 13.63
C LEU A 17 9.82 2.07 13.03
N LEU A 18 10.05 2.01 11.71
CA LEU A 18 10.61 0.83 11.04
C LEU A 18 11.95 0.41 11.65
N VAL A 19 12.89 1.35 11.83
CA VAL A 19 14.20 1.08 12.45
C VAL A 19 14.02 0.60 13.90
N ARG A 20 13.11 1.20 14.67
CA ARG A 20 12.80 0.76 16.05
C ARG A 20 12.25 -0.67 16.07
N LEU A 21 11.36 -1.03 15.15
CA LEU A 21 10.78 -2.36 15.05
C LEU A 21 11.80 -3.41 14.61
N VAL A 22 12.69 -3.09 13.66
CA VAL A 22 13.77 -3.99 13.25
C VAL A 22 14.73 -4.25 14.41
N LYS A 23 15.12 -3.20 15.17
CA LYS A 23 15.93 -3.38 16.39
C LYS A 23 15.24 -4.26 17.42
N ALA A 24 13.93 -4.07 17.62
CA ALA A 24 13.16 -4.89 18.55
C ALA A 24 13.13 -6.37 18.10
N ALA A 25 12.99 -6.64 16.81
CA ALA A 25 13.05 -7.98 16.25
C ALA A 25 14.45 -8.62 16.42
N ASP A 26 15.52 -7.87 16.15
CA ASP A 26 16.91 -8.30 16.35
C ASP A 26 17.18 -8.65 17.83
N MET A 27 16.79 -7.77 18.76
CA MET A 27 16.92 -7.99 20.21
C MET A 27 16.11 -9.20 20.71
N ALA A 28 14.98 -9.50 20.06
CA ALA A 28 14.16 -10.67 20.37
C ALA A 28 14.71 -11.96 19.75
N GLY A 29 15.75 -11.89 18.90
CA GLY A 29 16.27 -13.05 18.16
C GLY A 29 15.29 -13.55 17.08
N ALA A 30 14.42 -12.69 16.58
CA ALA A 30 13.43 -13.07 15.58
C ALA A 30 14.05 -13.22 14.19
N ASP A 31 13.54 -14.19 13.43
CA ASP A 31 13.86 -14.33 12.01
C ASP A 31 13.12 -13.25 11.21
N TYR A 32 13.85 -12.36 10.53
CA TYR A 32 13.29 -11.27 9.75
C TYR A 32 14.09 -10.96 8.48
N GLU A 33 13.41 -10.34 7.51
CA GLU A 33 14.04 -9.76 6.31
C GLU A 33 13.53 -8.33 6.09
N VAL A 34 14.42 -7.43 5.68
CA VAL A 34 14.07 -6.06 5.27
C VAL A 34 14.21 -5.96 3.75
N VAL A 35 13.12 -5.60 3.07
CA VAL A 35 13.07 -5.44 1.61
C VAL A 35 12.92 -3.98 1.20
N ASP A 36 13.42 -3.66 0.01
CA ASP A 36 13.39 -2.31 -0.57
C ASP A 36 11.97 -1.82 -0.82
N ASP A 37 11.18 -2.58 -1.59
CA ASP A 37 9.82 -2.18 -1.93
C ASP A 37 8.95 -3.40 -2.23
N LEU A 38 7.98 -3.63 -1.34
CA LEU A 38 7.05 -4.75 -1.46
C LEU A 38 6.20 -4.67 -2.74
N CYS A 39 5.88 -3.47 -3.24
CA CYS A 39 5.13 -3.33 -4.49
C CYS A 39 6.00 -3.75 -5.68
N ARG A 40 7.30 -3.43 -5.67
CA ARG A 40 8.24 -3.91 -6.69
C ARG A 40 8.32 -5.44 -6.69
N ILE A 41 8.54 -6.04 -5.52
CA ILE A 41 8.71 -7.50 -5.38
C ILE A 41 7.44 -8.23 -5.83
N ALA A 42 6.26 -7.75 -5.43
CA ALA A 42 4.99 -8.36 -5.83
C ALA A 42 4.70 -8.34 -7.34
N ASP A 43 5.38 -7.48 -8.11
CA ASP A 43 5.24 -7.45 -9.57
C ASP A 43 6.41 -8.10 -10.31
N LYS A 44 7.65 -7.83 -9.88
CA LYS A 44 8.87 -8.24 -10.61
C LYS A 44 9.52 -9.51 -10.08
N ASP A 45 9.15 -9.96 -8.89
CA ASP A 45 9.78 -11.10 -8.23
C ASP A 45 8.78 -11.85 -7.33
N THR A 46 7.71 -12.36 -7.95
CA THR A 46 6.64 -13.09 -7.27
C THR A 46 7.14 -14.35 -6.56
N GLU A 47 8.16 -15.03 -7.11
CA GLU A 47 8.79 -16.18 -6.48
C GLU A 47 9.53 -15.81 -5.19
N ARG A 48 10.17 -14.63 -5.12
CA ARG A 48 10.68 -14.12 -3.85
C ARG A 48 9.56 -13.79 -2.89
N LEU A 49 8.46 -13.16 -3.35
CA LEU A 49 7.33 -12.85 -2.47
C LEU A 49 6.72 -14.10 -1.83
N LYS A 50 6.59 -15.18 -2.60
CA LYS A 50 6.07 -16.48 -2.11
C LYS A 50 6.90 -17.09 -0.97
N ARG A 51 8.18 -16.74 -0.83
CA ARG A 51 9.00 -17.18 0.31
C ARG A 51 8.54 -16.60 1.65
N PHE A 52 7.76 -15.52 1.60
CA PHE A 52 7.16 -14.88 2.77
C PHE A 52 5.71 -15.29 2.99
N ASP A 53 5.22 -16.34 2.32
CA ASP A 53 3.89 -16.89 2.60
C ASP A 53 3.73 -17.21 4.09
N GLY A 54 2.64 -16.76 4.70
CA GLY A 54 2.40 -16.87 6.13
C GLY A 54 3.29 -15.98 7.02
N ALA A 55 4.03 -15.01 6.48
CA ALA A 55 4.81 -14.07 7.29
C ALA A 55 3.93 -13.00 7.97
N THR A 56 4.41 -12.47 9.10
CA THR A 56 3.94 -11.20 9.66
C THR A 56 4.61 -10.07 8.90
N VAL A 57 3.84 -9.20 8.25
CA VAL A 57 4.37 -8.18 7.33
C VAL A 57 4.20 -6.79 7.91
N VAL A 58 5.30 -6.09 8.14
CA VAL A 58 5.33 -4.69 8.59
C VAL A 58 5.53 -3.80 7.36
N ALA A 59 4.47 -3.13 6.92
CA ALA A 59 4.47 -2.37 5.68
C ALA A 59 3.38 -1.28 5.68
N CYS A 60 2.63 -1.17 4.58
CA CYS A 60 1.53 -0.22 4.44
C CYS A 60 0.20 -0.83 4.92
N TYR A 61 -0.93 -0.23 4.53
CA TYR A 61 -2.26 -0.67 4.94
C TYR A 61 -2.49 -2.18 4.71
N PRO A 62 -3.17 -2.89 5.64
CA PRO A 62 -3.30 -4.34 5.56
C PRO A 62 -4.01 -4.83 4.29
N ARG A 63 -5.01 -4.08 3.80
CA ARG A 63 -5.71 -4.38 2.54
C ARG A 63 -4.77 -4.34 1.33
N ALA A 64 -3.86 -3.36 1.30
CA ALA A 64 -2.87 -3.25 0.24
C ALA A 64 -1.88 -4.42 0.28
N VAL A 65 -1.37 -4.75 1.48
CA VAL A 65 -0.43 -5.88 1.68
C VAL A 65 -1.08 -7.21 1.31
N LYS A 66 -2.30 -7.49 1.78
CA LYS A 66 -3.03 -8.70 1.41
C LYS A 66 -3.20 -8.82 -0.11
N SER A 67 -3.57 -7.73 -0.78
CA SER A 67 -3.76 -7.70 -2.24
C SER A 67 -2.46 -7.92 -3.01
N LEU A 68 -1.32 -7.42 -2.51
CA LEU A 68 0.02 -7.66 -3.09
C LEU A 68 0.40 -9.14 -3.03
N PHE A 69 0.23 -9.77 -1.87
CA PHE A 69 0.50 -11.21 -1.70
C PHE A 69 -0.43 -12.06 -2.55
N HIS A 70 -1.72 -11.73 -2.59
CA HIS A 70 -2.68 -12.46 -3.41
C HIS A 70 -2.33 -12.37 -4.91
N LYS A 71 -1.81 -11.24 -5.41
CA LYS A 71 -1.29 -11.13 -6.79
C LYS A 71 -0.19 -12.15 -7.08
N ALA A 72 0.65 -12.46 -6.09
CA ALA A 72 1.69 -13.49 -6.21
C ALA A 72 1.19 -14.92 -5.90
N GLY A 73 -0.09 -15.10 -5.55
CA GLY A 73 -0.66 -16.40 -5.19
C GLY A 73 -0.26 -16.89 -3.79
N CYS A 74 0.11 -15.99 -2.89
CA CYS A 74 0.42 -16.28 -1.48
C CYS A 74 -0.44 -15.40 -0.55
N SER A 75 -0.27 -15.53 0.76
CA SER A 75 -0.98 -14.73 1.76
C SER A 75 -0.13 -14.45 2.98
N PRO A 76 -0.12 -13.22 3.52
CA PRO A 76 0.54 -12.95 4.78
C PRO A 76 -0.30 -13.57 5.90
N LYS A 77 0.34 -13.93 7.02
CA LYS A 77 -0.40 -14.29 8.24
C LYS A 77 -1.14 -13.07 8.77
N GLU A 78 -0.45 -11.94 8.81
CA GLU A 78 -1.00 -10.65 9.19
C GLU A 78 -0.18 -9.53 8.53
N ALA A 79 -0.80 -8.35 8.42
CA ALA A 79 -0.13 -7.17 7.92
C ALA A 79 -0.32 -6.04 8.93
N ILE A 80 0.78 -5.41 9.31
CA ILE A 80 0.81 -4.33 10.28
C ILE A 80 1.23 -3.04 9.58
N ASN A 81 0.41 -2.01 9.75
CA ASN A 81 0.53 -0.75 9.06
C ASN A 81 1.43 0.22 9.83
N ILE A 82 2.50 0.69 9.18
CA ILE A 82 3.40 1.74 9.67
C ILE A 82 3.45 2.94 8.73
N ARG A 83 2.39 3.16 7.95
CA ARG A 83 2.32 4.31 7.04
C ARG A 83 2.32 5.61 7.84
N LYS A 84 3.07 6.61 7.37
CA LYS A 84 3.08 7.95 7.97
C LYS A 84 1.67 8.53 8.09
N GLY A 85 1.40 9.18 9.22
CA GLY A 85 0.13 9.86 9.48
C GLY A 85 -1.03 8.94 9.84
N THR A 86 -0.78 7.67 10.14
CA THR A 86 -1.74 6.83 10.88
C THR A 86 -1.41 6.87 12.36
N GLU A 87 -2.42 6.76 13.22
CA GLU A 87 -2.20 6.68 14.68
C GLU A 87 -1.22 5.55 14.98
N GLU A 88 -0.12 5.90 15.65
CA GLU A 88 0.87 4.93 16.10
C GLU A 88 0.23 4.06 17.18
N GLY A 89 0.13 2.75 16.94
CA GLY A 89 -0.11 1.81 18.03
C GLY A 89 1.11 1.77 18.95
N ASP A 90 0.90 1.72 20.26
CA ASP A 90 1.96 1.65 21.27
C ASP A 90 2.95 0.51 20.96
N LEU A 91 4.26 0.78 21.01
CA LEU A 91 5.34 -0.21 20.86
C LEU A 91 5.16 -1.43 21.78
N GLY A 92 4.50 -1.26 22.93
CA GLY A 92 4.10 -2.37 23.81
C GLY A 92 3.18 -3.38 23.10
N GLU A 93 2.11 -2.90 22.45
CA GLU A 93 1.22 -3.76 21.66
C GLU A 93 1.94 -4.45 20.50
N TRP A 94 2.92 -3.76 19.90
CA TRP A 94 3.71 -4.34 18.81
C TRP A 94 4.65 -5.42 19.30
N ARG A 95 5.28 -5.24 20.46
CA ARG A 95 6.07 -6.30 21.09
C ARG A 95 5.20 -7.51 21.36
N ASP A 96 3.98 -7.33 21.83
CA ASP A 96 3.06 -8.45 22.09
C ASP A 96 2.60 -9.13 20.79
N LYS A 97 2.29 -8.35 19.74
CA LYS A 97 1.91 -8.87 18.41
C LYS A 97 3.06 -9.61 17.72
N ILE A 98 4.29 -9.10 17.82
CA ILE A 98 5.47 -9.67 17.18
C ILE A 98 6.09 -10.83 18.00
N ALA A 99 6.03 -10.79 19.34
CA ALA A 99 6.79 -11.70 20.22
C ALA A 99 6.02 -12.92 20.77
N LEU A 100 4.71 -13.11 20.49
CA LEU A 100 3.92 -14.19 21.10
C LEU A 100 3.09 -15.04 20.13
N SER A 101 3.54 -15.20 18.89
CA SER A 101 3.06 -16.34 18.09
C SER A 101 3.63 -17.64 18.69
N PRO A 102 2.82 -18.65 19.08
CA PRO A 102 3.27 -19.84 19.84
C PRO A 102 4.43 -20.64 19.22
N GLY A 103 4.72 -20.45 17.93
CA GLY A 103 5.89 -21.02 17.26
C GLY A 103 7.23 -20.32 17.55
N PHE A 104 7.23 -19.22 18.31
CA PHE A 104 8.42 -18.42 18.59
C PHE A 104 9.29 -18.97 19.74
N LEU A 105 8.71 -19.80 20.63
CA LEU A 105 9.42 -20.44 21.75
C LEU A 105 9.87 -21.88 21.46
N GLY A 106 9.74 -22.35 20.22
CA GLY A 106 10.07 -23.72 19.82
C GLY A 106 11.54 -23.91 19.42
N ILE A 107 12.39 -24.13 20.42
CA ILE A 107 13.63 -24.94 20.43
C ILE A 107 14.20 -25.32 19.06
N GLY A 108 15.33 -24.71 18.70
CA GLY A 108 16.11 -25.14 17.53
C GLY A 108 17.32 -24.26 17.27
N SER A 109 18.40 -24.51 18.01
CA SER A 109 19.74 -23.99 17.78
C SER A 109 20.17 -24.10 16.32
N SER A 110 20.06 -23.02 15.57
CA SER A 110 20.85 -22.72 14.38
C SER A 110 20.66 -21.26 14.06
N LEU A 111 21.72 -20.47 14.27
CA LEU A 111 21.87 -19.13 13.71
C LEU A 111 21.65 -19.22 12.19
N SER A 112 20.42 -18.99 11.72
CA SER A 112 20.16 -18.82 10.30
C SER A 112 20.70 -17.45 9.91
N LYS A 113 21.85 -17.51 9.22
CA LYS A 113 22.56 -16.38 8.63
C LYS A 113 21.60 -15.36 8.03
N SER A 114 21.77 -14.09 8.41
CA SER A 114 21.33 -12.97 7.59
C SER A 114 21.85 -13.18 6.18
N ARG A 115 20.95 -13.35 5.21
CA ARG A 115 21.34 -13.28 3.80
C ARG A 115 21.46 -11.79 3.46
N GLU A 116 22.72 -11.38 3.48
CA GLU A 116 23.31 -10.10 3.03
C GLU A 116 23.12 -8.89 3.95
N GLY A 117 24.18 -8.61 4.73
CA GLY A 117 24.37 -7.38 5.50
C GLY A 117 24.55 -7.64 6.99
N LYS A 118 25.79 -7.87 7.46
CA LYS A 118 26.11 -7.86 8.89
C LYS A 118 25.96 -6.44 9.43
N THR A 119 24.89 -6.15 10.17
CA THR A 119 24.94 -5.12 11.21
C THR A 119 25.19 -5.82 12.55
N LYS A 120 26.13 -5.29 13.33
CA LYS A 120 26.38 -5.75 14.70
C LYS A 120 25.08 -5.60 15.49
N ALA A 121 24.71 -6.63 16.25
CA ALA A 121 23.53 -6.62 17.13
C ALA A 121 23.40 -5.24 17.83
N GLY A 122 22.29 -4.56 17.59
CA GLY A 122 21.98 -3.24 18.19
C GLY A 122 22.31 -1.97 17.38
N ASN A 123 23.02 -2.03 16.24
CA ASN A 123 23.42 -0.83 15.47
C ASN A 123 22.62 -0.54 14.20
N PHE A 124 21.49 -1.22 13.93
CA PHE A 124 20.66 -0.94 12.75
C PHE A 124 20.18 0.53 12.72
N SER A 125 20.19 1.16 11.56
CA SER A 125 19.90 2.57 11.38
C SER A 125 19.21 2.83 10.05
N GLU A 126 18.73 4.05 9.82
CA GLU A 126 18.07 4.39 8.55
C GLU A 126 18.99 4.20 7.34
N SER A 127 20.31 4.39 7.50
CA SER A 127 21.29 4.14 6.43
C SER A 127 21.46 2.66 6.08
N ASP A 128 21.02 1.74 6.94
CA ASP A 128 21.04 0.30 6.66
C ASP A 128 19.79 -0.16 5.88
N LEU A 129 18.80 0.72 5.67
CA LEU A 129 17.63 0.38 4.86
C LEU A 129 18.03 0.18 3.39
N PRO A 130 17.50 -0.86 2.73
CA PRO A 130 17.85 -1.16 1.35
C PRO A 130 17.41 -0.05 0.40
N ALA A 131 18.33 0.33 -0.50
CA ALA A 131 18.08 1.26 -1.59
C ALA A 131 17.09 0.66 -2.62
N PRO A 132 16.37 1.51 -3.39
CA PRO A 132 15.49 1.03 -4.45
C PRO A 132 16.27 0.25 -5.50
N VAL A 133 15.73 -0.91 -5.93
CA VAL A 133 16.32 -1.72 -6.98
C VAL A 133 15.67 -1.39 -8.33
N GLY A 134 16.43 -0.76 -9.23
CA GLY A 134 16.00 -0.35 -10.57
C GLY A 134 15.26 0.99 -10.62
N ASP A 135 14.95 1.44 -11.84
CA ASP A 135 14.40 2.80 -12.08
C ASP A 135 12.87 2.84 -12.22
N TRP A 136 12.24 1.67 -12.35
CA TRP A 136 10.78 1.60 -12.47
C TRP A 136 10.11 1.82 -11.12
N ILE A 137 9.39 2.93 -11.00
CA ILE A 137 8.56 3.21 -9.83
C ILE A 137 7.36 2.25 -9.85
N PRO A 138 7.17 1.39 -8.83
CA PRO A 138 6.12 0.37 -8.83
C PRO A 138 4.76 0.98 -8.50
N TRP A 139 4.28 1.84 -9.39
CA TRP A 139 2.95 2.44 -9.38
C TRP A 139 2.01 1.59 -10.24
N TYR A 140 1.15 0.83 -9.60
CA TYR A 140 0.14 0.03 -10.28
C TYR A 140 -1.00 -0.31 -9.30
N PRO A 141 -2.20 -0.66 -9.81
CA PRO A 141 -3.30 -1.11 -8.98
C PRO A 141 -3.05 -2.54 -8.47
N VAL A 142 -3.46 -2.83 -7.24
CA VAL A 142 -3.68 -4.18 -6.72
C VAL A 142 -5.16 -4.37 -6.41
N ILE A 143 -5.63 -5.61 -6.46
CA ILE A 143 -7.06 -5.92 -6.36
C ILE A 143 -7.35 -6.60 -5.03
N ASP A 144 -8.25 -6.01 -4.27
CA ASP A 144 -8.86 -6.59 -3.07
C ASP A 144 -9.98 -7.55 -3.49
N TYR A 145 -9.63 -8.82 -3.67
CA TYR A 145 -10.56 -9.85 -4.14
C TYR A 145 -11.64 -10.24 -3.13
N ASP A 146 -11.51 -9.83 -1.85
CA ASP A 146 -12.62 -9.99 -0.90
C ASP A 146 -13.81 -9.09 -1.27
N ARG A 147 -13.54 -7.99 -1.99
CA ARG A 147 -14.54 -7.01 -2.44
C ARG A 147 -14.82 -7.09 -3.93
N CYS A 148 -13.84 -7.50 -4.73
CA CYS A 148 -13.98 -7.51 -6.17
C CYS A 148 -14.84 -8.69 -6.66
N TYR A 149 -15.98 -8.38 -7.29
CA TYR A 149 -16.81 -9.37 -7.99
C TYR A 149 -16.56 -9.40 -9.52
N SER A 150 -15.41 -8.90 -9.99
CA SER A 150 -14.99 -8.91 -11.40
C SER A 150 -15.93 -8.22 -12.40
N CYS A 151 -16.54 -7.10 -12.01
CA CYS A 151 -17.47 -6.33 -12.86
C CYS A 151 -16.90 -5.70 -14.14
N GLY A 152 -15.58 -5.73 -14.35
CA GLY A 152 -14.94 -5.19 -15.56
C GLY A 152 -14.75 -3.67 -15.64
N ARG A 153 -15.46 -2.84 -14.86
CA ARG A 153 -15.39 -1.35 -15.00
C ARG A 153 -13.99 -0.75 -14.94
N CYS A 154 -13.09 -1.34 -14.15
CA CYS A 154 -11.70 -0.88 -14.05
C CYS A 154 -10.91 -1.10 -15.34
N MET A 155 -11.20 -2.18 -16.08
CA MET A 155 -10.67 -2.46 -17.40
C MET A 155 -11.22 -1.45 -18.41
N ASP A 156 -12.55 -1.28 -18.46
CA ASP A 156 -13.20 -0.36 -19.40
C ASP A 156 -12.69 1.08 -19.27
N TYR A 157 -12.38 1.50 -18.04
CA TYR A 157 -11.86 2.85 -17.77
C TYR A 157 -10.36 2.98 -18.03
N CYS A 158 -9.61 1.87 -18.07
CA CYS A 158 -8.15 1.91 -18.20
C CYS A 158 -7.74 2.02 -19.67
N LEU A 159 -7.33 3.22 -20.08
CA LEU A 159 -6.81 3.47 -21.44
C LEU A 159 -5.40 2.90 -21.69
N PHE A 160 -4.76 2.30 -20.68
CA PHE A 160 -3.37 1.85 -20.74
C PHE A 160 -3.22 0.33 -20.81
N GLY A 161 -4.33 -0.43 -20.85
CA GLY A 161 -4.27 -1.88 -21.00
C GLY A 161 -3.63 -2.61 -19.80
N VAL A 162 -3.81 -2.08 -18.59
CA VAL A 162 -3.25 -2.65 -17.34
C VAL A 162 -3.90 -3.98 -16.97
N TYR A 163 -5.17 -4.18 -17.34
CA TYR A 163 -5.99 -5.30 -16.89
C TYR A 163 -6.23 -6.33 -17.97
N ILE A 164 -6.44 -7.58 -17.55
CA ILE A 164 -6.98 -8.68 -18.36
C ILE A 164 -8.14 -9.36 -17.62
N ILE A 165 -8.98 -10.10 -18.34
CA ILE A 165 -9.94 -11.04 -17.74
C ILE A 165 -9.46 -12.44 -18.09
N GLU A 166 -9.23 -13.26 -17.07
CA GLU A 166 -8.84 -14.65 -17.20
C GLU A 166 -9.71 -15.48 -16.25
N ASP A 167 -10.32 -16.55 -16.76
CA ASP A 167 -11.27 -17.39 -16.02
C ASP A 167 -12.42 -16.61 -15.35
N GLY A 168 -12.90 -15.56 -16.04
CA GLY A 168 -13.96 -14.67 -15.53
C GLY A 168 -13.51 -13.77 -14.38
N LYS A 169 -12.22 -13.74 -14.03
CA LYS A 169 -11.65 -12.88 -12.99
C LYS A 169 -10.80 -11.77 -13.61
N ILE A 170 -11.02 -10.55 -13.14
CA ILE A 170 -10.18 -9.41 -13.50
C ILE A 170 -8.79 -9.57 -12.85
N LYS A 171 -7.72 -9.34 -13.60
CA LYS A 171 -6.33 -9.39 -13.11
C LYS A 171 -5.54 -8.17 -13.60
N VAL A 172 -4.50 -7.80 -12.85
CA VAL A 172 -3.52 -6.78 -13.25
C VAL A 172 -2.31 -7.49 -13.84
N GLU A 173 -2.20 -7.44 -15.16
CA GLU A 173 -1.16 -8.13 -15.92
C GLU A 173 -0.04 -7.17 -16.30
N ASN A 174 -0.38 -6.05 -16.95
CA ASN A 174 0.60 -5.07 -17.43
C ASN A 174 0.74 -3.92 -16.43
N ALA A 175 1.26 -4.22 -15.24
CA ALA A 175 1.44 -3.24 -14.16
C ALA A 175 2.29 -2.03 -14.57
N ASP A 176 3.31 -2.26 -15.40
CA ASP A 176 4.23 -1.26 -15.93
C ASP A 176 3.59 -0.30 -16.94
N HIS A 177 2.47 -0.67 -17.56
CA HIS A 177 1.70 0.23 -18.41
C HIS A 177 0.92 1.28 -17.61
N CYS A 178 0.77 1.11 -16.29
CA CYS A 178 -0.02 2.03 -15.49
C CYS A 178 0.60 3.44 -15.50
N LYS A 179 -0.18 4.44 -15.89
CA LYS A 179 0.27 5.83 -15.83
C LYS A 179 0.47 6.26 -14.37
N ASN A 180 1.71 6.57 -14.01
CA ASN A 180 2.06 7.12 -12.70
C ASN A 180 1.11 8.23 -12.26
N ASN A 181 0.68 8.18 -11.00
CA ASN A 181 -0.24 9.12 -10.35
C ASN A 181 -1.69 9.13 -10.89
N CYS A 182 -2.10 8.15 -11.71
CA CYS A 182 -3.48 8.00 -12.17
C CYS A 182 -4.27 6.99 -11.30
N PRO A 183 -5.23 7.42 -10.45
CA PRO A 183 -6.04 6.53 -9.63
C PRO A 183 -7.44 6.26 -10.21
N ALA A 184 -7.65 6.60 -11.49
CA ALA A 184 -8.95 6.65 -12.15
C ALA A 184 -9.80 5.39 -11.96
N CYS A 185 -9.22 4.22 -12.21
CA CYS A 185 -9.90 2.92 -12.06
C CYS A 185 -10.34 2.63 -10.61
N SER A 186 -9.65 3.20 -9.61
CA SER A 186 -10.04 3.07 -8.20
C SER A 186 -11.29 3.86 -7.87
N ARG A 187 -11.43 5.06 -8.45
CA ARG A 187 -12.60 5.93 -8.22
C ARG A 187 -13.90 5.39 -8.84
N VAL A 188 -13.81 4.64 -9.93
CA VAL A 188 -14.98 4.08 -10.63
C VAL A 188 -15.37 2.68 -10.13
N CYS A 189 -14.54 2.07 -9.29
CA CYS A 189 -14.83 0.76 -8.71
C CYS A 189 -15.95 0.88 -7.68
N PRO A 190 -17.12 0.23 -7.88
CA PRO A 190 -18.26 0.34 -6.95
C PRO A 190 -17.91 -0.15 -5.54
N GLU A 191 -17.12 -1.22 -5.45
CA GLU A 191 -16.75 -1.87 -4.19
C GLU A 191 -15.46 -1.34 -3.58
N LYS A 192 -14.86 -0.29 -4.18
CA LYS A 192 -13.59 0.28 -3.71
C LYS A 192 -12.47 -0.78 -3.57
N ALA A 193 -12.48 -1.76 -4.49
CA ALA A 193 -11.62 -2.94 -4.48
C ALA A 193 -10.26 -2.71 -5.16
N ILE A 194 -10.16 -1.69 -6.01
CA ILE A 194 -8.90 -1.35 -6.69
C ILE A 194 -8.09 -0.41 -5.80
N ILE A 195 -6.90 -0.86 -5.40
CA ILE A 195 -6.02 -0.17 -4.44
C ILE A 195 -4.74 0.25 -5.14
N PHE A 196 -4.29 1.48 -4.91
CA PHE A 196 -2.96 1.96 -5.27
C PHE A 196 -2.16 2.19 -3.99
N PRO A 197 -1.30 1.26 -3.53
CA PRO A 197 -0.63 1.37 -2.23
C PRO A 197 0.12 2.69 -2.05
N LYS A 198 0.68 3.21 -3.15
CA LYS A 198 1.46 4.45 -3.18
C LYS A 198 0.63 5.74 -3.28
N TYR A 199 -0.69 5.64 -3.50
CA TYR A 199 -1.56 6.82 -3.54
C TYR A 199 -1.61 7.49 -2.17
N PRO A 200 -1.61 8.83 -2.04
CA PRO A 200 -1.49 9.49 -0.75
C PRO A 200 -2.74 9.31 0.14
N LYS A 201 -3.95 9.29 -0.42
CA LYS A 201 -5.20 9.38 0.34
C LYS A 201 -5.96 8.06 0.41
N SER A 202 -6.64 7.85 1.54
CA SER A 202 -7.67 6.82 1.69
C SER A 202 -8.91 7.19 0.86
N PHE A 203 -9.73 6.24 0.43
CA PHE A 203 -9.57 4.78 0.55
C PHE A 203 -8.66 4.16 -0.52
N ILE A 204 -8.27 4.94 -1.54
CA ILE A 204 -7.55 4.47 -2.74
C ILE A 204 -6.25 3.76 -2.38
N ASN A 205 -5.61 4.16 -1.29
CA ASN A 205 -4.35 3.59 -0.82
C ASN A 205 -4.48 2.31 0.02
N GLY A 206 -5.70 1.80 0.21
CA GLY A 206 -6.00 0.63 1.04
C GLY A 206 -6.48 0.96 2.45
N GLY A 207 -6.52 2.24 2.84
CA GLY A 207 -7.17 2.69 4.07
C GLY A 207 -8.70 2.52 4.03
N LEU A 208 -9.33 2.53 5.20
CA LEU A 208 -10.77 2.30 5.37
C LEU A 208 -11.61 3.59 5.46
N ILE A 209 -10.97 4.75 5.67
CA ILE A 209 -11.69 6.00 5.93
C ILE A 209 -12.30 6.52 4.62
N ASP A 210 -13.64 6.55 4.63
CA ASP A 210 -14.52 7.05 3.57
C ASP A 210 -14.95 8.51 3.80
N GLU A 211 -14.23 9.27 4.62
CA GLU A 211 -14.51 10.70 4.75
C GLU A 211 -13.84 11.44 3.59
N GLU A 212 -14.52 11.48 2.44
CA GLU A 212 -14.54 12.77 1.78
C GLU A 212 -15.05 13.76 2.83
N PRO A 213 -14.30 14.82 3.19
CA PRO A 213 -14.91 15.89 3.96
C PRO A 213 -16.18 16.24 3.21
N SER A 214 -17.33 16.17 3.87
CA SER A 214 -18.61 16.52 3.27
C SER A 214 -18.40 17.88 2.65
N VAL A 215 -18.27 17.91 1.33
CA VAL A 215 -18.07 19.15 0.64
C VAL A 215 -19.42 19.79 0.72
N ASP A 216 -19.55 20.80 1.57
CA ASP A 216 -20.75 21.61 1.59
C ASP A 216 -20.85 22.27 0.21
N ILE A 217 -21.66 21.67 -0.65
CA ILE A 217 -21.89 22.13 -2.01
C ILE A 217 -22.43 23.56 -1.96
N ASP A 218 -23.21 23.91 -0.93
CA ASP A 218 -23.71 25.27 -0.74
C ASP A 218 -22.57 26.23 -0.37
N GLU A 219 -21.58 25.80 0.42
CA GLU A 219 -20.40 26.63 0.71
C GLU A 219 -19.49 26.81 -0.53
N LEU A 220 -19.35 25.78 -1.37
CA LEU A 220 -18.62 25.88 -2.64
C LEU A 220 -19.33 26.75 -3.67
N ILE A 221 -20.67 26.66 -3.75
CA ILE A 221 -21.51 27.52 -4.58
C ILE A 221 -21.51 28.96 -4.06
N LYS A 222 -21.40 29.17 -2.74
CA LYS A 222 -21.24 30.51 -2.16
C LYS A 222 -19.84 31.09 -2.42
N LYS A 223 -18.77 30.28 -2.34
CA LYS A 223 -17.38 30.71 -2.58
C LYS A 223 -17.07 30.95 -4.05
N ARG A 224 -17.62 30.12 -4.94
CA ARG A 224 -17.63 30.41 -6.38
C ARG A 224 -18.84 31.27 -6.65
N ASP A 225 -18.64 32.58 -6.71
CA ASP A 225 -19.61 33.62 -7.13
C ASP A 225 -20.16 33.41 -8.58
N LEU A 226 -20.07 32.19 -9.11
CA LEU A 226 -20.52 31.65 -10.38
C LEU A 226 -22.00 31.94 -10.61
N TYR A 227 -22.85 31.82 -9.59
CA TYR A 227 -24.28 32.17 -9.73
C TYR A 227 -24.48 33.67 -9.99
N LYS A 228 -23.76 34.55 -9.30
CA LYS A 228 -23.81 35.99 -9.57
C LYS A 228 -23.19 36.35 -10.92
N GLN A 229 -22.11 35.67 -11.31
CA GLN A 229 -21.47 35.87 -12.61
C GLN A 229 -22.36 35.40 -13.79
N LEU A 230 -23.12 34.31 -13.63
CA LEU A 230 -24.08 33.83 -14.63
C LEU A 230 -25.32 34.74 -14.71
N GLN A 231 -25.83 35.23 -13.57
CA GLN A 231 -26.93 36.19 -13.55
C GLN A 231 -26.54 37.54 -14.15
N ALA A 232 -25.34 38.06 -13.85
CA ALA A 232 -24.82 39.29 -14.45
C ALA A 232 -24.63 39.16 -15.98
N ARG A 233 -24.19 37.99 -16.46
CA ARG A 233 -24.10 37.71 -17.90
C ARG A 233 -25.48 37.64 -18.57
N ASN A 234 -26.47 37.02 -17.95
CA ASN A 234 -27.84 36.96 -18.49
C ASN A 234 -28.53 38.33 -18.48
N GLN A 235 -28.30 39.16 -17.46
CA GLN A 235 -28.83 40.53 -17.40
C GLN A 235 -28.18 41.45 -18.45
N ASN A 236 -26.88 41.32 -18.71
CA ASN A 236 -26.21 42.07 -19.78
C ASN A 236 -26.65 41.62 -21.18
N ARG A 237 -27.09 40.36 -21.33
CA ARG A 237 -27.58 39.81 -22.60
C ARG A 237 -29.02 40.25 -22.93
N ASN A 238 -29.83 40.57 -21.92
CA ASN A 238 -31.20 41.12 -22.07
C ASN A 238 -31.26 42.66 -22.13
N ARG A 239 -30.11 43.36 -22.05
CA ARG A 239 -30.02 44.82 -22.18
C ARG A 239 -29.59 45.30 -23.58
N LEU A 240 -29.34 44.37 -24.51
CA LEU A 240 -28.90 44.62 -25.89
C LEU A 240 -29.94 44.15 -26.92
N VAL A 241 -31.19 43.98 -26.50
CA VAL A 241 -32.37 43.80 -27.36
C VAL A 241 -33.33 44.95 -27.09
#